data_AF-A0AAV4Y7C6-F1
#
_entry.id   AF-A0AAV4Y7C6-F1
#
_cell.length_a   1.000
_cell.length_b   1.000
_cell.length_c   1.000
_cell.angle_alpha   90.00
_cell.angle_beta   90.00
_cell.angle_gamma   90.00
#
_symmetry.space_group_name_H-M   'P 1'
#
loop_
_entity.id
_entity.type
_entity.pdbx_description
1 polymer ?
#
loop_
_entity_poly.entity_id
_entity_poly.type
_entity_poly.pdbx_seq_one_letter_code
_entity_poly.pdbx_strand_id
1 'polypeptide(L)'
;MLSDGPIRMISQGQELTYDFDEKTISELGIKDHQLVFVSVGAPRQSRRREGLEPASTLPPPPRERLPVILLLKSPYFEQLFGLMQHLGSLKAVLEDGKSVPQIKAQVLSRRVWEILMMLPTSPTMLQGFNIKKASSSEFRSKLQSLIDPKSPQKLMYSLQIVDSLWQTKGAELLNPLADKPSSELTTKKDALPWSTMFIKWGGLNHLFDIFISGVLQSYEDGEWNEWNQDCIACLLRLMYQFGVENSDDESSTDNELPRKRIKRARKGSSDKLLIPKLNKVMLKIMNKTESVMKALLSLLSEAASPCDPNQYKTGFWGRAQVVSCAMTLLVSWAFSEPQVYVHIFQYSSLDSLLKRLVLDHPEPALRREACTGLYRLCLGTNADGITGCRFVAPLLSRLLSFLSVAQNMRQPRPDEEDKEPYGPGCKDYFWLVCRLVDSLDENALQKNTNEKYALDLEGLARYLAESITNRDYRETRHNTIEDDGLRGLINLMTVVMKHNPSFKCSAAGKALVLHMFDALFALPSPKQRHFTKM
;
A
#
# COMPACT_ATOMS: atom_id res chain seq x y z
N MET A 1 10.89 -55.23 -4.67
CA MET A 1 11.45 -53.89 -4.89
C MET A 1 12.63 -53.74 -3.96
N LEU A 2 13.81 -53.39 -4.49
CA LEU A 2 15.04 -53.24 -3.72
C LEU A 2 14.79 -52.29 -2.55
N SER A 3 15.06 -52.74 -1.33
CA SER A 3 15.01 -51.90 -0.14
C SER A 3 16.08 -50.83 -0.26
N ASP A 4 15.69 -49.58 -0.48
CA ASP A 4 16.60 -48.44 -0.33
C ASP A 4 17.26 -48.54 1.05
N GLY A 5 18.59 -48.52 1.08
CA GLY A 5 19.36 -48.59 2.33
C GLY A 5 19.07 -47.41 3.25
N PRO A 6 19.53 -47.42 4.52
CA PRO A 6 19.28 -46.31 5.44
C PRO A 6 19.82 -44.98 4.90
N ILE A 7 19.01 -43.93 5.07
CA ILE A 7 19.38 -42.54 4.75
C ILE A 7 20.48 -42.10 5.72
N ARG A 8 21.58 -41.58 5.18
CA ARG A 8 22.69 -40.98 5.93
C ARG A 8 22.70 -39.49 5.68
N MET A 9 22.74 -38.72 6.76
CA MET A 9 22.83 -37.26 6.71
C MET A 9 24.22 -36.84 7.17
N ILE A 10 24.92 -36.02 6.39
CA ILE A 10 26.27 -35.54 6.68
C ILE A 10 26.24 -34.01 6.73
N SER A 11 26.75 -33.48 7.83
CA SER A 11 26.81 -32.05 8.12
C SER A 11 28.23 -31.73 8.59
N GLN A 12 28.88 -30.71 8.01
CA GLN A 12 30.27 -30.34 8.34
C GLN A 12 31.28 -31.51 8.26
N GLY A 13 31.06 -32.46 7.35
CA GLY A 13 31.91 -33.65 7.22
C GLY A 13 31.69 -34.72 8.29
N GLN A 14 30.73 -34.52 9.21
CA GLN A 14 30.33 -35.49 10.23
C GLN A 14 28.96 -36.09 9.88
N GLU A 15 28.87 -37.42 9.94
CA GLU A 15 27.59 -38.12 9.79
C GLU A 15 26.74 -37.95 11.06
N LEU A 16 25.49 -37.54 10.88
CA LEU A 16 24.49 -37.42 11.93
C LEU A 16 23.94 -38.82 12.25
N THR A 17 24.55 -39.48 13.24
CA THR A 17 24.10 -40.77 13.79
C THR A 17 23.02 -40.60 14.86
N TYR A 18 22.41 -41.72 15.29
CA TYR A 18 21.40 -41.74 16.35
C TYR A 18 21.91 -41.22 17.71
N ASP A 19 23.22 -41.12 17.92
CA ASP A 19 23.82 -40.53 19.12
C ASP A 19 23.54 -39.01 19.25
N PHE A 20 23.04 -38.40 18.17
CA PHE A 20 22.67 -37.00 18.10
C PHE A 20 21.15 -36.76 18.21
N ASP A 21 20.33 -37.80 18.38
CA ASP A 21 18.86 -37.67 18.42
C ASP A 21 18.36 -36.73 19.53
N GLU A 22 19.05 -36.72 20.67
CA GLU A 22 18.72 -35.88 21.83
C GLU A 22 19.42 -34.51 21.81
N LYS A 23 20.24 -34.22 20.80
CA LYS A 23 20.96 -32.94 20.72
C LYS A 23 20.17 -31.90 19.96
N THR A 24 20.23 -30.67 20.45
CA THR A 24 19.60 -29.54 19.75
C THR A 24 20.38 -29.16 18.49
N ILE A 25 19.71 -28.53 17.51
CA ILE A 25 20.36 -28.03 16.28
C ILE A 25 21.54 -27.08 16.61
N SER A 26 21.41 -26.28 17.68
CA SER A 26 22.49 -25.40 18.15
C SER A 26 23.66 -26.15 18.78
N GLU A 27 23.41 -27.23 19.54
CA GLU A 27 24.46 -28.12 20.06
C GLU A 27 25.21 -28.88 18.95
N LEU A 28 24.54 -29.13 17.82
CA LEU A 28 25.14 -29.69 16.61
C LEU A 28 25.89 -28.63 15.78
N GLY A 29 25.88 -27.37 16.20
CA GLY A 29 26.52 -26.27 15.47
C GLY A 29 25.96 -26.06 14.06
N ILE A 30 24.72 -26.50 13.81
CA ILE A 30 24.04 -26.34 12.54
C ILE A 30 23.56 -24.89 12.45
N LYS A 31 23.99 -24.18 11.41
CA LYS A 31 23.63 -22.79 11.13
C LYS A 31 22.53 -22.71 10.07
N ASP A 32 21.87 -21.56 10.00
CA ASP A 32 20.92 -21.28 8.92
C ASP A 32 21.60 -21.41 7.55
N HIS A 33 20.85 -21.97 6.60
CA HIS A 33 21.30 -22.26 5.23
C HIS A 33 22.52 -23.21 5.12
N GLN A 34 22.85 -23.93 6.19
CA GLN A 34 23.89 -24.95 6.15
C GLN A 34 23.49 -26.11 5.24
N LEU A 35 24.40 -26.50 4.36
CA LEU A 35 24.22 -27.65 3.48
C LEU A 35 24.34 -28.94 4.29
N VAL A 36 23.30 -29.78 4.20
CA VAL A 36 23.28 -31.14 4.73
C VAL A 36 23.24 -32.10 3.53
N PHE A 37 24.26 -32.95 3.43
CA PHE A 37 24.35 -33.94 2.36
C PHE A 37 23.55 -35.18 2.77
N VAL A 38 22.67 -35.63 1.89
CA VAL A 38 21.83 -36.81 2.11
C VAL A 38 22.27 -37.90 1.12
N SER A 39 22.67 -39.07 1.63
CA SER A 39 23.04 -40.22 0.81
C SER A 39 22.33 -41.48 1.28
N VAL A 40 22.09 -42.42 0.36
CA VAL A 40 21.53 -43.74 0.67
C VAL A 40 22.71 -44.68 0.89
N GLY A 41 22.90 -45.16 2.13
CA GLY A 41 24.06 -45.96 2.51
C GLY A 41 23.74 -47.43 2.78
N ALA A 42 24.76 -48.27 2.90
CA ALA A 42 24.60 -49.65 3.34
C ALA A 42 24.19 -49.73 4.83
N PRO A 43 23.38 -50.72 5.24
CA PRO A 43 22.99 -50.91 6.64
C PRO A 43 24.21 -51.18 7.53
N ARG A 44 24.28 -50.50 8.68
CA ARG A 44 25.32 -50.73 9.70
C ARG A 44 24.90 -51.88 10.62
N GLN A 45 25.86 -52.62 11.18
CA GLN A 45 25.60 -53.50 12.32
C GLN A 45 25.30 -52.64 13.55
N SER A 46 24.06 -52.67 14.06
CA SER A 46 23.71 -51.97 15.30
C SER A 46 24.36 -52.67 16.49
N ARG A 47 25.16 -51.96 17.30
CA ARG A 47 25.43 -52.41 18.67
C ARG A 47 24.12 -52.19 19.45
N ARG A 48 23.35 -53.26 19.67
CA ARG A 48 22.12 -53.22 20.48
C ARG A 48 22.48 -52.70 21.88
N ARG A 49 22.13 -51.45 22.18
CA ARG A 49 21.96 -51.02 23.57
C ARG A 49 20.67 -51.64 24.06
N GLU A 50 20.73 -52.36 25.18
CA GLU A 50 19.56 -52.95 25.81
C GLU A 50 18.60 -51.83 26.25
N GLY A 51 17.38 -51.83 25.70
CA GLY A 51 16.20 -51.25 26.35
C GLY A 51 15.43 -50.15 25.63
N LEU A 52 16.05 -49.35 24.75
CA LEU A 52 15.38 -48.25 24.04
C LEU A 52 15.87 -48.15 22.59
N GLU A 53 14.96 -48.31 21.64
CA GLU A 53 15.25 -48.02 20.23
C GLU A 53 15.40 -46.49 20.05
N PRO A 54 16.45 -46.02 19.35
CA PRO A 54 16.61 -44.59 19.08
C PRO A 54 15.41 -43.98 18.37
N ALA A 55 15.06 -42.73 18.68
CA ALA A 55 13.92 -42.04 18.08
C ALA A 55 14.01 -41.99 16.54
N SER A 56 15.22 -41.85 15.99
CA SER A 56 15.50 -41.89 14.55
C SER A 56 15.23 -43.23 13.87
N THR A 57 15.09 -44.32 14.63
CA THR A 57 14.76 -45.66 14.12
C THR A 57 13.27 -45.98 14.19
N LEU A 58 12.48 -45.11 14.82
CA LEU A 58 11.03 -45.24 14.82
C LEU A 58 10.47 -45.03 13.40
N PRO A 59 9.37 -45.72 13.04
CA PRO A 59 8.72 -45.47 11.77
C PRO A 59 8.29 -44.00 11.66
N PRO A 60 8.30 -43.42 10.44
CA PRO A 60 7.85 -42.05 10.26
C PRO A 60 6.42 -41.91 10.80
N PRO A 61 6.09 -40.81 11.51
CA PRO A 61 4.76 -40.62 12.03
C PRO A 61 3.74 -40.65 10.89
N PRO A 62 2.52 -41.14 11.13
CA PRO A 62 1.45 -41.09 10.14
C PRO A 62 1.29 -39.68 9.60
N ARG A 63 1.03 -39.53 8.29
CA ARG A 63 0.90 -38.21 7.64
C ARG A 63 -0.10 -37.29 8.35
N GLU A 64 -1.16 -37.86 8.91
CA GLU A 64 -2.20 -37.13 9.66
C GLU A 64 -1.73 -36.53 10.99
N ARG A 65 -0.58 -36.98 11.50
CA ARG A 65 0.07 -36.50 12.72
C ARG A 65 1.20 -35.51 12.43
N LEU A 66 1.46 -35.18 11.17
CA LEU A 66 2.41 -34.12 10.84
C LEU A 66 1.90 -32.79 11.41
N PRO A 67 2.77 -31.96 12.04
CA PRO A 67 2.36 -30.71 12.67
C PRO A 67 1.55 -29.79 11.75
N VAL A 68 1.96 -29.70 10.48
CA VAL A 68 1.26 -28.91 9.44
C VAL A 68 -0.17 -29.39 9.23
N ILE A 69 -0.40 -30.70 9.18
CA ILE A 69 -1.74 -31.29 8.99
C ILE A 69 -2.57 -31.16 10.26
N LEU A 70 -1.96 -31.31 11.43
CA LEU A 70 -2.63 -31.12 12.72
C LEU A 70 -3.14 -29.69 12.88
N LEU A 71 -2.29 -28.69 12.62
CA LEU A 71 -2.67 -27.27 12.73
C LEU A 71 -3.80 -26.87 11.77
N LEU A 72 -3.97 -27.58 10.66
CA LEU A 72 -5.08 -27.36 9.73
C LEU A 72 -6.41 -28.00 10.15
N LYS A 73 -6.41 -28.89 11.16
CA LYS A 73 -7.67 -29.43 11.67
C LYS A 73 -8.45 -28.33 12.37
N SER A 74 -9.77 -28.30 12.14
CA SER A 74 -10.69 -27.27 12.64
C SER A 74 -10.44 -26.79 14.08
N PRO A 75 -10.27 -27.64 15.12
CA PRO A 75 -10.08 -27.14 16.48
C PRO A 75 -8.80 -26.32 16.64
N TYR A 76 -7.69 -26.75 16.05
CA TYR A 76 -6.41 -26.05 16.16
C TYR A 76 -6.36 -24.83 15.25
N PHE A 77 -6.97 -24.93 14.07
CA PHE A 77 -7.04 -23.83 13.11
C PHE A 77 -7.82 -22.64 13.67
N GLU A 78 -8.98 -22.87 14.31
CA GLU A 78 -9.73 -21.81 14.97
C GLU A 78 -9.01 -21.27 16.22
N GLN A 79 -8.26 -22.11 16.95
CA GLN A 79 -7.42 -21.67 18.07
C GLN A 79 -6.30 -20.71 17.62
N LEU A 80 -5.73 -20.88 16.42
CA LEU A 80 -4.73 -19.95 15.87
C LEU A 80 -5.34 -18.56 15.67
N PHE A 81 -6.54 -18.46 15.09
CA PHE A 81 -7.25 -17.18 14.95
C PHE A 81 -7.61 -16.58 16.30
N GLY A 82 -8.13 -17.41 17.23
CA GLY A 82 -8.41 -17.00 18.60
C GLY A 82 -7.17 -16.42 19.26
N LEU A 83 -6.03 -17.10 19.22
CA LEU A 83 -4.77 -16.64 19.79
C LEU A 83 -4.33 -15.31 19.18
N MET A 84 -4.34 -15.18 17.85
CA MET A 84 -4.00 -13.92 17.19
C MET A 84 -4.90 -12.77 17.61
N GLN A 85 -6.21 -13.02 17.74
CA GLN A 85 -7.19 -12.02 18.14
C GLN A 85 -7.00 -11.57 19.59
N HIS A 86 -6.77 -12.52 20.52
CA HIS A 86 -6.49 -12.19 21.92
C HIS A 86 -5.19 -11.38 22.06
N LEU A 87 -4.12 -11.81 21.36
CA LEU A 87 -2.84 -11.10 21.37
C LEU A 87 -2.92 -9.71 20.74
N GLY A 88 -3.67 -9.57 19.64
CA GLY A 88 -3.83 -8.31 18.92
C GLY A 88 -4.73 -7.29 19.63
N SER A 89 -5.63 -7.76 20.50
CA SER A 89 -6.52 -6.91 21.30
C SER A 89 -6.00 -6.62 22.71
N LEU A 90 -4.86 -7.22 23.09
CA LEU A 90 -4.29 -7.07 24.42
C LEU A 90 -3.78 -5.63 24.63
N LYS A 91 -4.29 -4.98 25.67
CA LYS A 91 -3.89 -3.63 26.08
C LYS A 91 -3.25 -3.67 27.46
N ALA A 92 -2.19 -2.89 27.64
CA ALA A 92 -1.59 -2.60 28.93
C ALA A 92 -2.25 -1.34 29.51
N VAL A 93 -2.44 -1.31 30.84
CA VAL A 93 -2.90 -0.12 31.55
C VAL A 93 -1.67 0.60 32.07
N LEU A 94 -1.49 1.85 31.65
CA LEU A 94 -0.44 2.73 32.16
C LEU A 94 -0.82 3.28 33.55
N GLU A 95 0.18 3.77 34.30
CA GLU A 95 0.00 4.35 35.65
C GLU A 95 -1.03 5.51 35.66
N ASP A 96 -1.15 6.25 34.55
CA ASP A 96 -2.14 7.31 34.35
C ASP A 96 -3.56 6.81 34.00
N GLY A 97 -3.81 5.49 34.07
CA GLY A 97 -5.10 4.86 33.74
C GLY A 97 -5.41 4.76 32.24
N LYS A 98 -4.52 5.24 31.36
CA LYS A 98 -4.67 5.11 29.90
C LYS A 98 -4.35 3.69 29.44
N SER A 99 -5.21 3.14 28.58
CA SER A 99 -5.03 1.81 28.00
C SER A 99 -4.32 1.91 26.64
N VAL A 100 -3.10 1.38 26.56
CA VAL A 100 -2.25 1.41 25.35
C VAL A 100 -2.04 -0.03 24.86
N PRO A 101 -1.99 -0.29 23.55
CA PRO A 101 -1.77 -1.65 23.07
C PRO A 101 -0.42 -2.21 23.53
N GLN A 102 -0.40 -3.50 23.86
CA GLN A 102 0.83 -4.16 24.26
C GLN A 102 1.65 -4.56 23.02
N ILE A 103 2.68 -3.76 22.69
CA ILE A 103 3.53 -3.96 21.51
C ILE A 103 4.04 -5.40 21.38
N LYS A 104 4.53 -6.01 22.47
CA LYS A 104 5.02 -7.40 22.45
C LYS A 104 3.92 -8.39 22.03
N ALA A 105 2.68 -8.18 22.48
CA ALA A 105 1.56 -9.04 22.14
C ALA A 105 1.14 -8.84 20.67
N GLN A 106 1.16 -7.60 20.17
CA GLN A 106 0.93 -7.33 18.74
C GLN A 106 1.97 -8.02 17.85
N VAL A 107 3.26 -7.96 18.22
CA VAL A 107 4.32 -8.68 17.52
C VAL A 107 4.07 -10.19 17.54
N LEU A 108 3.70 -10.77 18.68
CA LEU A 108 3.36 -12.19 18.77
C LEU A 108 2.13 -12.55 17.92
N SER A 109 1.11 -11.68 17.88
CA SER A 109 -0.05 -11.83 16.99
C SER A 109 0.39 -11.97 15.53
N ARG A 110 1.36 -11.15 15.09
CA ARG A 110 1.95 -11.26 13.74
C ARG A 110 2.82 -12.51 13.55
N ARG A 111 3.54 -12.97 14.57
CA ARG A 111 4.30 -14.23 14.49
C ARG A 111 3.39 -15.46 14.33
N VAL A 112 2.24 -15.47 15.01
CA VAL A 112 1.24 -16.53 14.82
C VAL A 112 0.68 -16.49 13.39
N TRP A 113 0.51 -15.30 12.82
CA TRP A 113 0.16 -15.16 11.41
C TRP A 113 1.23 -15.70 10.46
N GLU A 114 2.52 -15.43 10.71
CA GLU A 114 3.60 -16.02 9.90
C GLU A 114 3.55 -17.55 9.93
N ILE A 115 3.26 -18.16 11.10
CA ILE A 115 3.04 -19.60 11.22
C ILE A 115 1.87 -20.04 10.33
N LEU A 116 0.74 -19.34 10.39
CA LEU A 116 -0.42 -19.62 9.54
C LEU A 116 -0.08 -19.53 8.04
N MET A 117 0.75 -18.58 7.63
CA MET A 117 1.19 -18.39 6.24
C MET A 117 2.20 -19.45 5.76
N MET A 118 2.87 -20.14 6.68
CA MET A 118 3.72 -21.30 6.34
C MET A 118 2.89 -22.58 6.11
N LEU A 119 1.64 -22.63 6.59
CA LEU A 119 0.75 -23.75 6.34
C LEU A 119 0.19 -23.69 4.92
N PRO A 120 -0.10 -24.85 4.28
CA PRO A 120 -0.87 -24.85 3.04
C PRO A 120 -2.27 -24.29 3.29
N THR A 121 -2.88 -23.71 2.26
CA THR A 121 -4.22 -23.14 2.34
C THR A 121 -5.22 -24.16 2.88
N SER A 122 -6.00 -23.76 3.90
CA SER A 122 -6.97 -24.64 4.55
C SER A 122 -7.97 -25.19 3.52
N PRO A 123 -8.05 -26.53 3.33
CA PRO A 123 -8.90 -27.11 2.32
C PRO A 123 -10.38 -26.84 2.60
N THR A 124 -10.78 -26.77 3.86
CA THR A 124 -12.16 -26.46 4.28
C THR A 124 -12.54 -25.03 3.90
N MET A 125 -11.68 -24.04 4.20
CA MET A 125 -11.92 -22.64 3.83
C MET A 125 -11.92 -22.46 2.31
N LEU A 126 -10.95 -23.08 1.62
CA LEU A 126 -10.83 -23.02 0.17
C LEU A 126 -12.04 -23.62 -0.55
N GLN A 127 -12.56 -24.77 -0.06
CA GLN A 127 -13.78 -25.37 -0.56
C GLN A 127 -15.01 -24.47 -0.37
N GLY A 128 -15.02 -23.62 0.67
CA GLY A 128 -16.05 -22.61 0.86
C GLY A 128 -16.18 -21.63 -0.32
N PHE A 129 -15.08 -21.34 -1.01
CA PHE A 129 -15.04 -20.50 -2.21
C PHE A 129 -15.26 -21.26 -3.53
N ASN A 130 -15.62 -22.55 -3.47
CA ASN A 130 -15.92 -23.35 -4.66
C ASN A 130 -17.33 -23.07 -5.18
N ILE A 131 -17.43 -22.04 -6.03
CA ILE A 131 -18.69 -21.54 -6.59
C ILE A 131 -19.42 -22.61 -7.43
N LYS A 132 -18.70 -23.55 -8.06
CA LYS A 132 -19.29 -24.54 -8.98
C LYS A 132 -20.19 -25.57 -8.30
N LYS A 133 -20.12 -25.71 -6.98
CA LYS A 133 -20.83 -26.75 -6.21
C LYS A 133 -22.05 -26.24 -5.43
N ALA A 134 -22.28 -24.93 -5.38
CA ALA A 134 -23.34 -24.32 -4.55
C ALA A 134 -24.45 -23.71 -5.42
N SER A 135 -25.62 -23.45 -4.84
CA SER A 135 -26.59 -22.54 -5.47
C SER A 135 -26.23 -21.07 -5.19
N SER A 136 -26.77 -20.12 -5.97
CA SER A 136 -26.49 -18.68 -5.79
C SER A 136 -26.87 -18.16 -4.40
N SER A 137 -28.02 -18.58 -3.85
CA SER A 137 -28.48 -18.18 -2.51
C SER A 137 -27.60 -18.78 -1.40
N GLU A 138 -27.28 -20.07 -1.54
CA GLU A 138 -26.45 -20.79 -0.57
C GLU A 138 -25.03 -20.22 -0.52
N PHE A 139 -24.45 -19.86 -1.68
CA PHE A 139 -23.14 -19.24 -1.75
C PHE A 139 -23.11 -17.87 -1.06
N ARG A 140 -24.16 -17.06 -1.20
CA ARG A 140 -24.26 -15.76 -0.50
C ARG A 140 -24.28 -15.92 1.01
N SER A 141 -25.04 -16.89 1.52
CA SER A 141 -25.05 -17.20 2.96
C SER A 141 -23.68 -17.69 3.44
N LYS A 142 -23.03 -18.59 2.68
CA LYS A 142 -21.64 -19.02 2.96
C LYS A 142 -20.64 -17.86 2.90
N LEU A 143 -20.83 -16.92 1.98
CA LEU A 143 -19.93 -15.78 1.82
C LEU A 143 -19.94 -14.88 3.06
N GLN A 144 -21.10 -14.71 3.71
CA GLN A 144 -21.21 -13.95 4.95
C GLN A 144 -20.41 -14.57 6.10
N SER A 145 -20.32 -15.90 6.18
CA SER A 145 -19.51 -16.57 7.20
C SER A 145 -18.03 -16.72 6.82
N LEU A 146 -17.72 -16.80 5.52
CA LEU A 146 -16.34 -16.88 5.02
C LEU A 146 -15.63 -15.52 5.09
N ILE A 147 -16.32 -14.44 4.73
CA ILE A 147 -15.80 -13.07 4.73
C ILE A 147 -16.56 -12.28 5.81
N ASP A 148 -16.27 -12.58 7.08
CA ASP A 148 -16.89 -11.93 8.23
C ASP A 148 -15.97 -10.83 8.81
N PRO A 149 -16.40 -9.55 8.85
CA PRO A 149 -15.59 -8.47 9.40
C PRO A 149 -15.43 -8.49 10.92
N LYS A 150 -16.18 -9.32 11.66
CA LYS A 150 -16.07 -9.42 13.13
C LYS A 150 -14.73 -9.97 13.61
N SER A 151 -14.05 -10.75 12.78
CA SER A 151 -12.71 -11.27 13.06
C SER A 151 -11.74 -10.78 11.99
N PRO A 152 -11.00 -9.68 12.23
CA PRO A 152 -10.07 -9.12 11.25
C PRO A 152 -9.01 -10.12 10.75
N GLN A 153 -8.50 -10.98 11.63
CA GLN A 153 -7.49 -11.98 11.28
C GLN A 153 -8.05 -13.04 10.33
N LYS A 154 -9.26 -13.55 10.62
CA LYS A 154 -9.94 -14.54 9.77
C LYS A 154 -10.40 -13.90 8.46
N LEU A 155 -10.89 -12.67 8.51
CA LEU A 155 -11.19 -11.86 7.33
C LEU A 155 -9.96 -11.73 6.43
N MET A 156 -8.82 -11.34 6.99
CA MET A 156 -7.58 -11.17 6.22
C MET A 156 -7.18 -12.47 5.52
N TYR A 157 -7.28 -13.62 6.20
CA TYR A 157 -7.01 -14.93 5.61
C TYR A 157 -7.96 -15.24 4.44
N SER A 158 -9.26 -14.99 4.62
CA SER A 158 -10.26 -15.17 3.57
C SER A 158 -10.02 -14.24 2.37
N LEU A 159 -9.64 -12.99 2.59
CA LEU A 159 -9.31 -12.04 1.52
C LEU A 159 -8.07 -12.49 0.75
N GLN A 160 -7.06 -13.06 1.39
CA GLN A 160 -5.90 -13.65 0.71
C GLN A 160 -6.27 -14.86 -0.16
N ILE A 161 -7.23 -15.69 0.27
CA ILE A 161 -7.75 -16.77 -0.56
C ILE A 161 -8.42 -16.18 -1.81
N VAL A 162 -9.25 -15.15 -1.65
CA VAL A 162 -9.92 -14.47 -2.77
C VAL A 162 -8.90 -13.86 -3.74
N ASP A 163 -7.85 -13.20 -3.23
CA ASP A 163 -6.74 -12.65 -4.04
C ASP A 163 -6.02 -13.77 -4.82
N SER A 164 -5.69 -14.88 -4.15
CA SER A 164 -5.02 -16.02 -4.78
C SER A 164 -5.88 -16.71 -5.85
N LEU A 165 -7.19 -16.82 -5.61
CA LEU A 165 -8.16 -17.36 -6.58
C LEU A 165 -8.34 -16.43 -7.78
N TRP A 166 -8.26 -15.12 -7.58
CA TRP A 166 -8.25 -14.16 -8.68
C TRP A 166 -6.99 -14.32 -9.55
N GLN A 167 -5.80 -14.38 -8.94
CA GLN A 167 -4.52 -14.51 -9.65
C GLN A 167 -4.39 -15.82 -10.46
N THR A 168 -4.81 -16.94 -9.87
CA THR A 168 -4.72 -18.28 -10.50
C THR A 168 -5.93 -18.63 -11.38
N LYS A 169 -6.82 -17.66 -11.65
CA LYS A 169 -8.12 -17.85 -12.32
C LYS A 169 -8.98 -18.96 -11.68
N GLY A 170 -8.70 -19.30 -10.41
CA GLY A 170 -9.37 -20.31 -9.59
C GLY A 170 -9.12 -21.78 -9.96
N ALA A 171 -8.51 -22.08 -11.12
CA ALA A 171 -8.38 -23.45 -11.61
C ALA A 171 -7.32 -24.26 -10.85
N GLU A 172 -6.15 -23.67 -10.63
CA GLU A 172 -4.98 -24.35 -10.06
C GLU A 172 -5.14 -24.62 -8.55
N LEU A 173 -5.71 -23.66 -7.81
CA LEU A 173 -5.89 -23.78 -6.36
C LEU A 173 -7.07 -24.69 -5.99
N LEU A 174 -8.20 -24.61 -6.69
CA LEU A 174 -9.38 -25.40 -6.35
C LEU A 174 -9.25 -26.87 -6.79
N ASN A 175 -8.42 -27.16 -7.80
CA ASN A 175 -8.15 -28.52 -8.30
C ASN A 175 -6.64 -28.72 -8.59
N PRO A 176 -5.81 -28.98 -7.56
CA PRO A 176 -4.36 -29.18 -7.75
C PRO A 176 -3.98 -30.41 -8.58
N LEU A 177 -4.91 -31.36 -8.70
CA LEU A 177 -4.75 -32.63 -9.44
C LEU A 177 -5.33 -32.57 -10.86
N ALA A 178 -5.87 -31.42 -11.29
CA ALA A 178 -6.22 -31.25 -12.70
C ALA A 178 -4.91 -31.20 -13.49
N ASP A 179 -4.73 -32.12 -14.44
CA ASP A 179 -3.54 -32.14 -15.31
C ASP A 179 -3.25 -30.73 -15.82
N LYS A 180 -1.99 -30.29 -15.66
CA LYS A 180 -1.50 -29.10 -16.35
C LYS A 180 -1.88 -29.31 -17.81
N PRO A 181 -2.59 -28.38 -18.48
CA PRO A 181 -2.86 -28.53 -19.89
C PRO A 181 -1.50 -28.46 -20.59
N SER A 182 -0.93 -29.62 -20.87
CA SER A 182 -0.01 -29.79 -21.99
C SER A 182 -0.71 -29.17 -23.20
N SER A 183 0.02 -28.32 -23.90
CA SER A 183 -0.39 -27.62 -25.10
C SER A 183 -0.93 -28.58 -26.17
N GLU A 184 -2.17 -29.04 -26.02
CA GLU A 184 -2.91 -29.74 -27.06
C GLU A 184 -4.39 -29.36 -26.99
N LEU A 185 -4.87 -28.92 -28.15
CA LEU A 185 -6.22 -28.45 -28.44
C LEU A 185 -7.27 -29.47 -27.96
N THR A 186 -7.92 -29.20 -26.83
CA THR A 186 -9.25 -29.77 -26.56
C THR A 186 -10.20 -28.73 -25.99
N THR A 187 -11.33 -28.64 -26.65
CA THR A 187 -12.46 -27.73 -26.46
C THR A 187 -13.10 -27.85 -25.07
N LYS A 188 -12.87 -26.88 -24.19
CA LYS A 188 -13.80 -26.51 -23.11
C LYS A 188 -14.06 -25.01 -23.15
N LYS A 189 -14.93 -24.60 -24.07
CA LYS A 189 -15.16 -23.20 -24.44
C LYS A 189 -16.17 -22.43 -23.56
N ASP A 190 -16.80 -23.05 -22.55
CA ASP A 190 -17.98 -22.44 -21.90
C ASP A 190 -17.94 -22.27 -20.37
N ALA A 191 -16.79 -22.49 -19.71
CA ALA A 191 -16.70 -22.21 -18.27
C ALA A 191 -16.31 -20.75 -18.05
N LEU A 192 -17.26 -19.92 -17.60
CA LEU A 192 -17.00 -18.56 -17.13
C LEU A 192 -15.83 -18.55 -16.11
N PRO A 193 -14.89 -17.57 -16.18
CA PRO A 193 -13.82 -17.42 -15.20
C PRO A 193 -14.35 -17.35 -13.75
N TRP A 194 -13.58 -17.85 -12.77
CA TRP A 194 -14.00 -17.82 -11.37
C TRP A 194 -14.33 -16.39 -10.89
N SER A 195 -13.59 -15.39 -11.35
CA SER A 195 -13.82 -13.97 -11.04
C SER A 195 -15.18 -13.46 -11.51
N THR A 196 -15.61 -13.82 -12.72
CA THR A 196 -16.92 -13.40 -13.25
C THR A 196 -18.06 -14.11 -12.53
N MET A 197 -17.87 -15.38 -12.15
CA MET A 197 -18.82 -16.11 -11.30
C MET A 197 -18.93 -15.47 -9.90
N PHE A 198 -17.79 -15.11 -9.29
CA PHE A 198 -17.74 -14.46 -7.98
C PHE A 198 -18.52 -13.14 -7.98
N ILE A 199 -18.31 -12.29 -8.99
CA ILE A 199 -19.06 -11.04 -9.17
C ILE A 199 -20.56 -11.33 -9.36
N LYS A 200 -20.92 -12.23 -10.28
CA LYS A 200 -22.32 -12.57 -10.59
C LYS A 200 -23.09 -13.05 -9.37
N TRP A 201 -22.44 -13.74 -8.44
CA TRP A 201 -23.08 -14.33 -7.26
C TRP A 201 -23.10 -13.38 -6.06
N GLY A 202 -22.63 -12.15 -6.22
CA GLY A 202 -22.68 -11.10 -5.19
C GLY A 202 -21.41 -10.98 -4.35
N GLY A 203 -20.30 -11.59 -4.78
CA GLY A 203 -18.99 -11.47 -4.13
C GLY A 203 -18.55 -10.02 -3.98
N LEU A 204 -18.58 -9.26 -5.09
CA LEU A 204 -18.21 -7.84 -5.10
C LEU A 204 -19.15 -6.98 -4.24
N ASN A 205 -20.46 -7.28 -4.26
CA ASN A 205 -21.44 -6.59 -3.41
C ASN A 205 -21.08 -6.76 -1.93
N HIS A 206 -20.81 -8.00 -1.50
CA HIS A 206 -20.45 -8.27 -0.10
C HIS A 206 -19.18 -7.56 0.33
N LEU A 207 -18.15 -7.50 -0.52
CA LEU A 207 -16.92 -6.73 -0.25
C LEU A 207 -17.24 -5.24 -0.07
N PHE A 208 -18.07 -4.68 -0.95
CA PHE A 208 -18.49 -3.29 -0.86
C PHE A 208 -19.36 -3.01 0.38
N ASP A 209 -20.26 -3.92 0.74
CA ASP A 209 -21.11 -3.80 1.92
C ASP A 209 -20.28 -3.76 3.20
N ILE A 210 -19.22 -4.57 3.30
CA ILE A 210 -18.26 -4.50 4.41
C ILE A 210 -17.58 -3.13 4.45
N PHE A 211 -17.13 -2.60 3.31
CA PHE A 211 -16.50 -1.28 3.24
C PHE A 211 -17.45 -0.16 3.71
N ILE A 212 -18.67 -0.11 3.18
CA ILE A 212 -19.66 0.92 3.52
C ILE A 212 -20.15 0.79 4.96
N SER A 213 -20.15 -0.41 5.54
CA SER A 213 -20.58 -0.61 6.93
C SER A 213 -19.72 0.14 7.96
N GLY A 214 -18.48 0.52 7.60
CA GLY A 214 -17.55 1.19 8.51
C GLY A 214 -17.02 0.30 9.65
N VAL A 215 -17.33 -1.01 9.67
CA VAL A 215 -16.91 -1.91 10.78
C VAL A 215 -15.38 -2.00 10.95
N LEU A 216 -14.61 -1.75 9.88
CA LEU A 216 -13.14 -1.77 9.89
C LEU A 216 -12.52 -0.38 10.16
N GLN A 217 -13.32 0.67 10.30
CA GLN A 217 -12.86 2.00 10.66
C GLN A 217 -12.70 2.09 12.19
N SER A 218 -11.91 3.04 12.66
CA SER A 218 -11.82 3.39 14.07
C SER A 218 -13.11 4.08 14.52
N TYR A 219 -13.59 3.64 15.67
CA TYR A 219 -14.67 4.33 16.36
C TYR A 219 -14.10 5.56 17.07
N GLU A 220 -14.91 6.61 17.14
CA GLU A 220 -14.60 7.88 17.81
C GLU A 220 -13.95 7.59 19.18
N ASP A 221 -12.70 8.02 19.37
CA ASP A 221 -11.81 7.85 20.53
C ASP A 221 -10.91 6.58 20.62
N GLY A 222 -10.97 5.66 19.65
CA GLY A 222 -10.15 4.45 19.63
C GLY A 222 -8.91 4.52 18.72
N GLU A 223 -7.79 3.92 19.15
CA GLU A 223 -6.66 3.65 18.25
C GLU A 223 -7.08 2.72 17.11
N TRP A 224 -6.76 3.11 15.86
CA TRP A 224 -7.11 2.34 14.68
C TRP A 224 -6.29 1.04 14.60
N ASN A 225 -6.97 -0.09 14.77
CA ASN A 225 -6.34 -1.42 14.76
C ASN A 225 -5.63 -1.71 13.43
N GLU A 226 -4.36 -2.11 13.49
CA GLU A 226 -3.56 -2.41 12.30
C GLU A 226 -4.08 -3.61 11.50
N TRP A 227 -4.71 -4.59 12.14
CA TRP A 227 -5.40 -5.67 11.41
C TRP A 227 -6.56 -5.12 10.59
N ASN A 228 -7.31 -4.15 11.12
CA ASN A 228 -8.38 -3.51 10.37
C ASN A 228 -7.83 -2.67 9.22
N GLN A 229 -6.71 -1.97 9.41
CA GLN A 229 -6.00 -1.24 8.35
C GLN A 229 -5.55 -2.18 7.22
N ASP A 230 -4.97 -3.33 7.56
CA ASP A 230 -4.56 -4.32 6.57
C ASP A 230 -5.78 -4.91 5.84
N CYS A 231 -6.86 -5.23 6.57
CA CYS A 231 -8.11 -5.71 5.99
C CYS A 231 -8.73 -4.70 5.02
N ILE A 232 -8.83 -3.42 5.39
CA ILE A 232 -9.46 -2.41 4.54
C ILE A 232 -8.62 -2.11 3.30
N ALA A 233 -7.28 -2.10 3.41
CA ALA A 233 -6.40 -1.99 2.25
C ALA A 233 -6.56 -3.19 1.31
N CYS A 234 -6.61 -4.42 1.84
CA CYS A 234 -6.87 -5.62 1.04
C CYS A 234 -8.24 -5.56 0.36
N LEU A 235 -9.26 -5.17 1.13
CA LEU A 235 -10.64 -5.07 0.68
C LEU A 235 -10.78 -4.08 -0.47
N LEU A 236 -10.24 -2.86 -0.32
CA LEU A 236 -10.26 -1.84 -1.37
C LEU A 236 -9.49 -2.29 -2.61
N ARG A 237 -8.35 -2.98 -2.45
CA ARG A 237 -7.59 -3.53 -3.57
C ARG A 237 -8.40 -4.59 -4.33
N LEU A 238 -9.06 -5.51 -3.63
CA LEU A 238 -9.91 -6.52 -4.26
C LEU A 238 -11.13 -5.89 -4.93
N MET A 239 -11.79 -4.94 -4.27
CA MET A 239 -12.90 -4.18 -4.85
C MET A 239 -12.47 -3.48 -6.14
N TYR A 240 -11.28 -2.89 -6.18
CA TYR A 240 -10.71 -2.31 -7.40
C TYR A 240 -10.43 -3.38 -8.46
N GLN A 241 -9.74 -4.47 -8.13
CA GLN A 241 -9.40 -5.55 -9.07
C GLN A 241 -10.63 -6.21 -9.71
N PHE A 242 -11.70 -6.43 -8.96
CA PHE A 242 -12.97 -6.96 -9.50
C PHE A 242 -13.84 -5.87 -10.12
N GLY A 243 -13.64 -4.62 -9.74
CA GLY A 243 -14.48 -3.48 -10.09
C GLY A 243 -14.04 -2.74 -11.35
N VAL A 244 -12.87 -3.04 -11.89
CA VAL A 244 -12.30 -2.40 -13.09
C VAL A 244 -12.59 -3.21 -14.35
N GLU A 245 -12.67 -2.54 -15.50
CA GLU A 245 -12.70 -3.18 -16.82
C GLU A 245 -11.29 -3.67 -17.19
N ASN A 246 -11.13 -4.99 -17.36
CA ASN A 246 -9.90 -5.53 -17.92
C ASN A 246 -9.90 -5.26 -19.42
N SER A 247 -8.96 -4.46 -19.93
CA SER A 247 -8.69 -4.42 -21.35
C SER A 247 -8.11 -5.77 -21.76
N ASP A 248 -8.76 -6.50 -22.66
CA ASP A 248 -8.39 -7.85 -23.11
C ASP A 248 -7.04 -7.95 -23.87
N ASP A 249 -6.19 -6.91 -23.83
CA ASP A 249 -4.95 -6.76 -24.61
C ASP A 249 -3.67 -6.89 -23.77
N GLU A 250 -3.59 -7.89 -22.90
CA GLU A 250 -2.33 -8.27 -22.23
C GLU A 250 -1.81 -9.60 -22.80
N SER A 251 -1.36 -9.53 -24.07
CA SER A 251 -0.47 -10.52 -24.69
C SER A 251 1.00 -10.11 -24.59
N SER A 252 1.36 -9.40 -23.51
CA SER A 252 2.74 -9.12 -23.14
C SER A 252 3.05 -9.79 -21.80
N THR A 253 3.93 -10.78 -21.89
CA THR A 253 4.57 -11.48 -20.80
C THR A 253 5.39 -10.53 -19.93
N ASP A 254 4.77 -9.74 -19.05
CA ASP A 254 5.42 -9.14 -17.88
C ASP A 254 4.40 -8.57 -16.87
N ASN A 255 3.52 -9.42 -16.33
CA ASN A 255 2.68 -9.05 -15.18
C ASN A 255 3.44 -9.26 -13.86
N GLU A 256 4.51 -8.47 -13.67
CA GLU A 256 5.04 -8.17 -12.34
C GLU A 256 4.56 -6.78 -11.90
N LEU A 257 3.54 -6.73 -11.04
CA LEU A 257 3.34 -5.55 -10.18
C LEU A 257 4.38 -5.55 -9.04
N PRO A 258 4.84 -4.37 -8.61
CA PRO A 258 6.21 -4.16 -8.16
C PRO A 258 6.39 -4.53 -6.68
N ARG A 259 6.75 -5.78 -6.39
CA ARG A 259 7.28 -6.15 -5.07
C ARG A 259 8.79 -5.94 -4.92
N LYS A 260 9.52 -5.53 -5.97
CA LYS A 260 10.97 -5.27 -5.91
C LYS A 260 11.45 -4.16 -6.87
N ARG A 261 11.23 -2.89 -6.53
CA ARG A 261 12.06 -1.77 -7.08
C ARG A 261 12.48 -0.78 -5.99
N ILE A 262 13.17 -1.28 -4.98
CA ILE A 262 14.23 -0.50 -4.30
C ILE A 262 15.49 -0.65 -5.17
N LYS A 263 15.53 0.04 -6.31
CA LYS A 263 16.77 0.30 -7.06
C LYS A 263 16.52 1.41 -8.08
N ARG A 264 16.89 2.62 -7.65
CA ARG A 264 17.28 3.81 -8.45
C ARG A 264 16.43 4.12 -9.68
N ALA A 265 15.46 5.01 -9.51
CA ALA A 265 14.78 5.68 -10.61
C ALA A 265 15.79 6.45 -11.50
N ARG A 266 15.94 6.03 -12.75
CA ARG A 266 16.48 6.86 -13.84
C ARG A 266 15.34 7.31 -14.75
N LYS A 267 15.16 8.62 -14.74
CA LYS A 267 14.60 9.55 -15.73
C LYS A 267 14.28 8.99 -17.12
N GLY A 268 13.03 9.19 -17.57
CA GLY A 268 12.68 9.31 -19.00
C GLY A 268 11.90 8.14 -19.60
N SER A 269 10.62 8.02 -19.29
CA SER A 269 9.63 7.47 -20.23
C SER A 269 8.24 7.92 -19.78
N SER A 270 7.47 8.50 -20.70
CA SER A 270 6.06 8.80 -20.54
C SER A 270 5.26 7.49 -20.52
N ASP A 271 5.38 6.72 -19.43
CA ASP A 271 4.40 5.67 -19.14
C ASP A 271 3.06 6.39 -18.95
N LYS A 272 2.17 6.16 -19.92
CA LYS A 272 0.87 6.80 -20.02
C LYS A 272 0.16 6.62 -18.68
N LEU A 273 -0.26 7.71 -18.04
CA LEU A 273 -1.08 7.72 -16.82
C LEU A 273 -2.49 7.19 -17.14
N LEU A 274 -2.58 5.95 -17.58
CA LEU A 274 -3.81 5.32 -18.01
C LEU A 274 -4.63 4.97 -16.78
N ILE A 275 -5.82 5.54 -16.69
CA ILE A 275 -6.78 5.28 -15.62
C ILE A 275 -7.84 4.34 -16.17
N PRO A 276 -7.96 3.13 -15.63
CA PRO A 276 -8.96 2.20 -16.09
C PRO A 276 -10.33 2.57 -15.50
N LYS A 277 -11.38 2.32 -16.27
CA LYS A 277 -12.77 2.59 -15.86
C LYS A 277 -13.30 1.50 -14.95
N LEU A 278 -14.24 1.89 -14.09
CA LEU A 278 -15.02 0.96 -13.31
C LEU A 278 -16.06 0.28 -14.21
N ASN A 279 -16.18 -1.03 -14.06
CA ASN A 279 -17.16 -1.81 -14.77
C ASN A 279 -18.60 -1.49 -14.31
N LYS A 280 -19.57 -1.85 -15.15
CA LYS A 280 -21.00 -1.57 -14.91
C LYS A 280 -21.52 -2.14 -13.59
N VAL A 281 -20.97 -3.25 -13.11
CA VAL A 281 -21.40 -3.87 -11.86
C VAL A 281 -20.97 -3.00 -10.68
N MET A 282 -19.71 -2.56 -10.64
CA MET A 282 -19.19 -1.69 -9.60
C MET A 282 -19.92 -0.34 -9.57
N LEU A 283 -20.16 0.26 -10.74
CA LEU A 283 -20.93 1.52 -10.83
C LEU A 283 -22.37 1.37 -10.29
N LYS A 284 -23.03 0.24 -10.57
CA LYS A 284 -24.36 -0.06 -10.02
C LYS A 284 -24.33 -0.21 -8.50
N ILE A 285 -23.28 -0.80 -7.95
CA ILE A 285 -23.09 -0.95 -6.50
C ILE A 285 -22.83 0.42 -5.85
N MET A 286 -22.04 1.27 -6.49
CA MET A 286 -21.68 2.62 -6.02
C MET A 286 -22.71 3.70 -6.38
N ASN A 287 -23.97 3.33 -6.66
CA ASN A 287 -24.99 4.25 -7.18
C ASN A 287 -25.37 5.39 -6.22
N LYS A 288 -25.16 5.24 -4.91
CA LYS A 288 -25.36 6.27 -3.90
C LYS A 288 -24.13 7.17 -3.79
N THR A 289 -23.86 7.96 -4.84
CA THR A 289 -22.61 8.73 -5.00
C THR A 289 -22.24 9.56 -3.78
N GLU A 290 -23.19 10.26 -3.14
CA GLU A 290 -22.93 11.08 -1.95
C GLU A 290 -22.44 10.23 -0.75
N SER A 291 -23.15 9.14 -0.44
CA SER A 291 -22.81 8.26 0.69
C SER A 291 -21.46 7.59 0.50
N VAL A 292 -21.17 7.13 -0.72
CA VAL A 292 -19.90 6.46 -1.04
C VAL A 292 -18.75 7.45 -1.01
N MET A 293 -18.97 8.68 -1.50
CA MET A 293 -17.99 9.76 -1.41
C MET A 293 -17.68 10.09 0.05
N LYS A 294 -18.73 10.25 0.88
CA LYS A 294 -18.57 10.50 2.32
C LYS A 294 -17.76 9.39 3.00
N ALA A 295 -18.06 8.12 2.70
CA ALA A 295 -17.32 6.98 3.23
C ALA A 295 -15.83 7.01 2.83
N LEU A 296 -15.52 7.25 1.55
CA LEU A 296 -14.13 7.34 1.07
C LEU A 296 -13.36 8.52 1.69
N LEU A 297 -13.96 9.70 1.74
CA LEU A 297 -13.32 10.89 2.31
C LEU A 297 -13.18 10.79 3.83
N SER A 298 -14.13 10.14 4.52
CA SER A 298 -14.01 9.84 5.94
C SER A 298 -12.87 8.88 6.23
N LEU A 299 -12.71 7.82 5.43
CA LEU A 299 -11.58 6.89 5.53
C LEU A 299 -10.24 7.60 5.30
N LEU A 300 -10.15 8.47 4.29
CA LEU A 300 -8.93 9.25 4.05
C LEU A 300 -8.63 10.20 5.22
N SER A 301 -9.66 10.81 5.82
CA SER A 301 -9.54 11.66 7.01
C SER A 301 -9.05 10.88 8.22
N GLU A 302 -9.55 9.67 8.40
CA GLU A 302 -9.14 8.77 9.46
C GLU A 302 -7.68 8.33 9.27
N ALA A 303 -7.31 7.91 8.06
CA ALA A 303 -5.94 7.55 7.75
C ALA A 303 -4.97 8.71 7.93
N ALA A 304 -5.40 9.94 7.63
CA ALA A 304 -4.64 11.16 7.86
C ALA A 304 -4.74 11.73 9.28
N SER A 305 -5.38 11.02 10.22
CA SER A 305 -5.48 11.47 11.61
C SER A 305 -4.14 11.34 12.32
N PRO A 306 -3.81 12.23 13.27
CA PRO A 306 -2.56 12.16 14.02
C PRO A 306 -2.33 10.78 14.64
N CYS A 307 -1.08 10.30 14.56
CA CYS A 307 -0.61 9.08 15.21
C CYS A 307 0.49 9.42 16.21
N ASP A 308 0.67 8.59 17.23
CA ASP A 308 1.86 8.65 18.07
C ASP A 308 3.10 8.33 17.22
N PRO A 309 4.11 9.24 17.16
CA PRO A 309 5.38 8.99 16.47
C PRO A 309 6.11 7.73 16.95
N ASN A 310 5.91 7.35 18.22
CA ASN A 310 6.55 6.20 18.84
C ASN A 310 5.74 4.90 18.69
N GLN A 311 4.61 4.94 17.98
CA GLN A 311 3.78 3.76 17.77
C GLN A 311 4.54 2.73 16.92
N TYR A 312 4.85 1.59 17.53
CA TYR A 312 5.48 0.48 16.83
C TYR A 312 4.53 -0.11 15.79
N LYS A 313 4.93 -0.10 14.52
CA LYS A 313 4.11 -0.58 13.41
C LYS A 313 4.29 -2.09 13.21
N THR A 314 3.24 -2.88 13.37
CA THR A 314 3.24 -4.32 13.07
C THR A 314 2.45 -4.68 11.81
N GLY A 315 1.72 -3.72 11.24
CA GLY A 315 0.93 -3.86 10.01
C GLY A 315 1.77 -4.20 8.78
N PHE A 316 1.18 -4.95 7.84
CA PHE A 316 1.85 -5.29 6.58
C PHE A 316 2.01 -4.09 5.67
N TRP A 317 1.01 -3.22 5.63
CA TRP A 317 0.95 -2.12 4.68
C TRP A 317 0.72 -0.75 5.31
N GLY A 318 0.09 -0.70 6.50
CA GLY A 318 -0.15 0.53 7.26
C GLY A 318 -1.05 1.54 6.54
N ARG A 319 -1.15 2.75 7.12
CA ARG A 319 -2.07 3.80 6.67
C ARG A 319 -1.77 4.32 5.25
N ALA A 320 -0.50 4.37 4.86
CA ALA A 320 -0.10 4.82 3.53
C ALA A 320 -0.74 3.96 2.41
N GLN A 321 -0.80 2.63 2.60
CA GLN A 321 -1.44 1.76 1.63
C GLN A 321 -2.96 1.91 1.61
N VAL A 322 -3.60 2.18 2.75
CA VAL A 322 -5.04 2.47 2.79
C VAL A 322 -5.33 3.70 1.94
N VAL A 323 -4.53 4.76 2.08
CA VAL A 323 -4.63 5.97 1.25
C VAL A 323 -4.40 5.63 -0.22
N SER A 324 -3.36 4.86 -0.55
CA SER A 324 -3.06 4.45 -1.93
C SER A 324 -4.24 3.71 -2.59
N CYS A 325 -4.81 2.72 -1.91
CA CYS A 325 -5.96 1.94 -2.40
C CYS A 325 -7.23 2.79 -2.51
N ALA A 326 -7.53 3.61 -1.50
CA ALA A 326 -8.69 4.50 -1.50
C ALA A 326 -8.60 5.54 -2.62
N MET A 327 -7.44 6.17 -2.80
CA MET A 327 -7.18 7.12 -3.88
C MET A 327 -7.27 6.45 -5.25
N THR A 328 -6.73 5.24 -5.41
CA THR A 328 -6.80 4.50 -6.68
C THR A 328 -8.26 4.21 -7.07
N LEU A 329 -9.09 3.74 -6.13
CA LEU A 329 -10.51 3.54 -6.37
C LEU A 329 -11.23 4.86 -6.68
N LEU A 330 -10.97 5.92 -5.92
CA LEU A 330 -11.55 7.25 -6.12
C LEU A 330 -11.21 7.81 -7.51
N VAL A 331 -9.97 7.67 -7.95
CA VAL A 331 -9.50 8.12 -9.27
C VAL A 331 -10.25 7.38 -10.38
N SER A 332 -10.28 6.04 -10.37
CA SER A 332 -11.03 5.29 -11.39
C SER A 332 -12.53 5.60 -11.36
N TRP A 333 -13.10 5.81 -10.18
CA TRP A 333 -14.50 6.21 -10.05
C TRP A 333 -14.76 7.61 -10.64
N ALA A 334 -13.88 8.57 -10.38
CA ALA A 334 -13.99 9.93 -10.91
C ALA A 334 -13.93 9.99 -12.44
N PHE A 335 -13.26 9.02 -13.09
CA PHE A 335 -13.20 8.90 -14.56
C PHE A 335 -14.37 8.08 -15.15
N SER A 336 -15.16 7.44 -14.29
CA SER A 336 -16.29 6.58 -14.68
C SER A 336 -17.64 7.23 -14.40
N GLU A 337 -17.73 8.07 -13.37
CA GLU A 337 -18.98 8.71 -12.91
C GLU A 337 -18.80 10.24 -12.80
N PRO A 338 -19.44 11.06 -13.66
CA PRO A 338 -19.30 12.51 -13.63
C PRO A 338 -19.73 13.18 -12.31
N GLN A 339 -20.71 12.62 -11.59
CA GLN A 339 -21.21 13.21 -10.33
C GLN A 339 -20.15 13.26 -9.21
N VAL A 340 -19.12 12.41 -9.30
CA VAL A 340 -18.00 12.40 -8.36
C VAL A 340 -17.34 13.77 -8.24
N TYR A 341 -17.22 14.51 -9.35
CA TYR A 341 -16.67 15.87 -9.36
C TYR A 341 -17.42 16.78 -8.39
N VAL A 342 -18.76 16.76 -8.43
CA VAL A 342 -19.60 17.65 -7.63
C VAL A 342 -19.45 17.33 -6.14
N HIS A 343 -19.49 16.05 -5.76
CA HIS A 343 -19.46 15.66 -4.36
C HIS A 343 -18.09 15.80 -3.70
N ILE A 344 -16.98 15.65 -4.43
CA ILE A 344 -15.63 15.91 -3.87
C ILE A 344 -15.56 17.34 -3.33
N PHE A 345 -15.96 18.33 -4.14
CA PHE A 345 -15.82 19.75 -3.76
C PHE A 345 -16.92 20.28 -2.84
N GLN A 346 -18.02 19.52 -2.65
CA GLN A 346 -19.06 19.80 -1.65
C GLN A 346 -18.69 19.30 -0.25
N TYR A 347 -17.67 18.47 -0.11
CA TYR A 347 -17.24 17.97 1.19
C TYR A 347 -16.71 19.10 2.07
N SER A 348 -17.37 19.32 3.21
CA SER A 348 -17.18 20.50 4.07
C SER A 348 -15.77 20.62 4.66
N SER A 349 -15.10 19.50 4.94
CA SER A 349 -13.77 19.46 5.54
C SER A 349 -12.65 19.16 4.54
N LEU A 350 -12.90 19.32 3.23
CA LEU A 350 -11.94 19.00 2.17
C LEU A 350 -10.61 19.75 2.34
N ASP A 351 -10.62 21.04 2.67
CA ASP A 351 -9.37 21.82 2.81
C ASP A 351 -8.52 21.30 3.97
N SER A 352 -9.15 21.00 5.11
CA SER A 352 -8.47 20.41 6.27
C SER A 352 -7.93 19.00 5.97
N LEU A 353 -8.66 18.22 5.17
CA LEU A 353 -8.24 16.90 4.74
C LEU A 353 -7.04 16.98 3.79
N LEU A 354 -7.13 17.83 2.76
CA LEU A 354 -6.05 18.04 1.79
C LEU A 354 -4.77 18.49 2.49
N LYS A 355 -4.87 19.50 3.36
CA LYS A 355 -3.72 20.00 4.12
C LYS A 355 -3.08 18.89 4.96
N ARG A 356 -3.88 18.07 5.65
CA ARG A 356 -3.36 16.92 6.40
C ARG A 356 -2.68 15.89 5.50
N LEU A 357 -3.31 15.53 4.39
CA LEU A 357 -2.79 14.51 3.46
C LEU A 357 -1.49 14.94 2.78
N VAL A 358 -1.35 16.22 2.39
CA VAL A 358 -0.24 16.68 1.53
C VAL A 358 0.89 17.36 2.31
N LEU A 359 0.64 17.84 3.54
CA LEU A 359 1.60 18.61 4.33
C LEU A 359 1.77 18.09 5.76
N ASP A 360 0.67 18.02 6.52
CA ASP A 360 0.77 17.91 7.99
C ASP A 360 1.01 16.48 8.48
N HIS A 361 0.61 15.44 7.73
CA HIS A 361 0.78 14.05 8.16
C HIS A 361 2.27 13.70 8.30
N PRO A 362 2.70 13.07 9.40
CA PRO A 362 4.13 12.90 9.67
C PRO A 362 4.81 11.81 8.83
N GLU A 363 4.07 10.82 8.34
CA GLU A 363 4.64 9.74 7.52
C GLU A 363 4.83 10.18 6.04
N PRO A 364 6.07 10.20 5.50
CA PRO A 364 6.32 10.59 4.12
C PRO A 364 5.65 9.69 3.08
N ALA A 365 5.59 8.37 3.34
CA ALA A 365 4.94 7.43 2.45
C ALA A 365 3.46 7.76 2.24
N LEU A 366 2.75 8.15 3.30
CA LEU A 366 1.35 8.54 3.20
C LEU A 366 1.16 9.82 2.37
N ARG A 367 2.00 10.85 2.61
CA ARG A 367 1.96 12.09 1.83
C ARG A 367 2.20 11.83 0.35
N ARG A 368 3.19 10.98 0.04
CA ARG A 368 3.51 10.59 -1.34
C ARG A 368 2.37 9.86 -2.04
N GLU A 369 1.73 8.91 -1.37
CA GLU A 369 0.57 8.20 -1.93
C GLU A 369 -0.62 9.14 -2.16
N ALA A 370 -0.89 10.05 -1.22
CA ALA A 370 -1.92 11.07 -1.39
C ALA A 370 -1.65 11.99 -2.59
N CYS A 371 -0.42 12.54 -2.67
CA CYS A 371 -0.02 13.41 -3.77
C CYS A 371 -0.03 12.68 -5.12
N THR A 372 0.38 11.41 -5.16
CA THR A 372 0.33 10.57 -6.36
C THR A 372 -1.12 10.32 -6.80
N GLY A 373 -2.02 10.06 -5.85
CA GLY A 373 -3.45 9.92 -6.12
C GLY A 373 -4.07 11.20 -6.70
N LEU A 374 -3.78 12.35 -6.11
CA LEU A 374 -4.26 13.66 -6.60
C LEU A 374 -3.67 14.00 -7.98
N TYR A 375 -2.39 13.68 -8.20
CA TYR A 375 -1.73 13.81 -9.49
C TYR A 375 -2.44 12.98 -10.57
N ARG A 376 -2.74 11.71 -10.29
CA ARG A 376 -3.51 10.85 -11.21
C ARG A 376 -4.92 11.38 -11.44
N LEU A 377 -5.62 11.82 -10.41
CA LEU A 377 -6.96 12.41 -10.52
C LEU A 377 -6.99 13.58 -11.52
N CYS A 378 -5.94 14.41 -11.51
CA CYS A 378 -5.85 15.61 -12.34
C CYS A 378 -5.30 15.33 -13.75
N LEU A 379 -4.24 14.54 -13.86
CA LEU A 379 -3.42 14.44 -15.08
C LEU A 379 -3.43 13.05 -15.71
N GLY A 380 -4.19 12.11 -15.17
CA GLY A 380 -4.44 10.85 -15.84
C GLY A 380 -5.43 10.96 -16.99
N THR A 381 -5.42 9.93 -17.82
CA THR A 381 -6.23 9.81 -19.03
C THR A 381 -6.82 8.41 -19.05
N ASN A 382 -8.09 8.24 -19.39
CA ASN A 382 -8.67 6.90 -19.57
C ASN A 382 -8.53 6.40 -21.02
N ALA A 383 -8.94 5.16 -21.28
CA ALA A 383 -8.89 4.55 -22.61
C ALA A 383 -9.66 5.35 -23.68
N ASP A 384 -10.69 6.11 -23.27
CA ASP A 384 -11.49 6.96 -24.16
C ASP A 384 -10.86 8.34 -24.42
N GLY A 385 -9.65 8.60 -23.91
CA GLY A 385 -8.96 9.88 -24.07
C GLY A 385 -9.47 11.00 -23.17
N ILE A 386 -10.39 10.72 -22.24
CA ILE A 386 -10.88 11.70 -21.27
C ILE A 386 -9.79 11.94 -20.24
N THR A 387 -9.42 13.20 -20.05
CA THR A 387 -8.41 13.62 -19.07
C THR A 387 -9.04 14.15 -17.79
N GLY A 388 -8.29 14.12 -16.70
CA GLY A 388 -8.68 14.67 -15.40
C GLY A 388 -8.62 16.19 -15.28
N CYS A 389 -8.38 16.92 -16.39
CA CYS A 389 -8.03 18.35 -16.37
C CYS A 389 -9.05 19.23 -15.65
N ARG A 390 -10.34 18.82 -15.64
CA ARG A 390 -11.42 19.49 -14.89
C ARG A 390 -11.15 19.63 -13.39
N PHE A 391 -10.35 18.73 -12.80
CA PHE A 391 -10.01 18.78 -11.38
C PHE A 391 -8.85 19.74 -11.07
N VAL A 392 -8.05 20.12 -12.08
CA VAL A 392 -6.80 20.87 -11.90
C VAL A 392 -7.07 22.23 -11.23
N ALA A 393 -7.90 23.09 -11.84
CA ALA A 393 -8.07 24.46 -11.34
C ALA A 393 -8.71 24.52 -9.94
N PRO A 394 -9.81 23.80 -9.63
CA PRO A 394 -10.40 23.83 -8.30
C PRO A 394 -9.49 23.25 -7.20
N LEU A 395 -8.74 22.17 -7.49
CA LEU A 395 -7.79 21.61 -6.53
C LEU A 395 -6.58 22.52 -6.35
N LEU A 396 -6.03 23.05 -7.43
CA LEU A 396 -4.87 23.93 -7.38
C LEU A 396 -5.18 25.22 -6.60
N SER A 397 -6.36 25.81 -6.79
CA SER A 397 -6.81 26.97 -6.01
C SER A 397 -6.78 26.70 -4.50
N ARG A 398 -7.28 25.55 -4.05
CA ARG A 398 -7.25 25.14 -2.63
C ARG A 398 -5.82 24.84 -2.15
N LEU A 399 -5.03 24.12 -2.95
CA LEU A 399 -3.65 23.80 -2.60
C LEU A 399 -2.79 25.07 -2.44
N LEU A 400 -2.92 26.04 -3.35
CA LEU A 400 -2.18 27.31 -3.27
C LEU A 400 -2.51 28.11 -2.01
N SER A 401 -3.69 27.93 -1.40
CA SER A 401 -4.01 28.55 -0.10
C SER A 401 -3.08 28.08 1.03
N PHE A 402 -2.43 26.91 0.87
CA PHE A 402 -1.47 26.36 1.83
C PHE A 402 -0.03 26.79 1.57
N LEU A 403 0.24 27.54 0.50
CA LEU A 403 1.60 27.91 0.07
C LEU A 403 2.38 28.63 1.17
N SER A 404 1.73 29.53 1.91
CA SER A 404 2.34 30.26 3.03
C SER A 404 2.78 29.35 4.18
N VAL A 405 2.05 28.26 4.42
CA VAL A 405 2.41 27.24 5.40
C VAL A 405 3.55 26.37 4.84
N ALA A 406 3.39 25.85 3.61
CA ALA A 406 4.32 24.94 2.97
C ALA A 406 5.73 25.52 2.84
N GLN A 407 5.86 26.80 2.44
CA GLN A 407 7.16 27.45 2.32
C GLN A 407 7.89 27.59 3.67
N ASN A 408 7.15 27.61 4.78
CA ASN A 408 7.70 27.84 6.11
C ASN A 408 8.01 26.56 6.87
N MET A 409 7.58 25.41 6.37
CA MET A 409 7.91 24.11 6.96
C MET A 409 9.42 23.91 7.05
N ARG A 410 9.85 23.32 8.17
CA ARG A 410 11.23 22.93 8.40
C ARG A 410 11.26 21.43 8.48
N GLN A 411 12.13 20.80 7.70
CA GLN A 411 12.34 19.37 7.82
C GLN A 411 12.87 19.06 9.24
N PRO A 412 12.32 18.03 9.91
CA PRO A 412 12.97 17.44 11.07
C PRO A 412 14.36 16.93 10.66
N ARG A 413 15.30 16.85 11.60
CA ARG A 413 16.62 16.29 11.30
C ARG A 413 16.45 14.81 10.92
N PRO A 414 17.08 14.32 9.84
CA PRO A 414 17.04 12.90 9.52
C PRO A 414 17.81 12.11 10.58
N ASP A 415 17.17 11.07 11.13
CA ASP A 415 17.82 10.12 12.05
C ASP A 415 18.74 9.13 11.30
N GLU A 416 18.49 8.91 10.01
CA GLU A 416 19.27 8.06 9.10
C GLU A 416 19.60 8.84 7.80
N GLU A 417 20.84 8.75 7.31
CA GLU A 417 21.36 9.57 6.20
C GLU A 417 20.61 9.44 4.84
N ASP A 418 19.78 8.40 4.67
CA ASP A 418 19.13 8.09 3.38
C ASP A 418 17.58 8.07 3.41
N LYS A 419 16.95 8.39 4.54
CA LYS A 419 15.48 8.39 4.66
C LYS A 419 14.92 9.79 4.91
N GLU A 420 13.80 10.08 4.26
CA GLU A 420 13.05 11.31 4.54
C GLU A 420 12.58 11.28 6.01
N PRO A 421 12.84 12.34 6.79
CA PRO A 421 12.57 12.37 8.22
C PRO A 421 11.07 12.20 8.51
N TYR A 422 10.78 11.55 9.64
CA TYR A 422 9.42 11.47 10.17
C TYR A 422 8.99 12.83 10.71
N GLY A 423 7.84 13.32 10.26
CA GLY A 423 7.31 14.64 10.59
C GLY A 423 6.70 15.33 9.37
N PRO A 424 6.00 16.45 9.55
CA PRO A 424 5.36 17.18 8.45
C PRO A 424 6.40 17.63 7.40
N GLY A 425 5.98 17.75 6.14
CA GLY A 425 6.89 18.07 5.06
C GLY A 425 6.20 18.64 3.82
N CYS A 426 6.91 19.49 3.07
CA CYS A 426 6.35 20.20 1.91
C CYS A 426 6.84 19.68 0.55
N LYS A 427 7.73 18.70 0.51
CA LYS A 427 8.33 18.14 -0.71
C LYS A 427 7.32 17.59 -1.70
N ASP A 428 6.47 16.65 -1.27
CA ASP A 428 5.45 16.03 -2.12
C ASP A 428 4.37 17.04 -2.55
N TYR A 429 4.03 17.99 -1.67
CA TYR A 429 3.13 19.11 -1.98
C TYR A 429 3.67 19.97 -3.12
N PHE A 430 4.92 20.43 -3.03
CA PHE A 430 5.52 21.25 -4.10
C PHE A 430 5.67 20.44 -5.38
N TRP A 431 6.01 19.15 -5.29
CA TRP A 431 6.04 18.27 -6.46
C TRP A 431 4.67 18.22 -7.16
N LEU A 432 3.58 18.05 -6.41
CA LEU A 432 2.22 18.03 -6.95
C LEU A 432 1.85 19.39 -7.57
N VAL A 433 1.96 20.47 -6.79
CA VAL A 433 1.56 21.82 -7.22
C VAL A 433 2.33 22.24 -8.47
N CYS A 434 3.64 22.00 -8.53
CA CYS A 434 4.43 22.28 -9.72
C CYS A 434 3.89 21.54 -10.95
N ARG A 435 3.55 20.25 -10.82
CA ARG A 435 3.00 19.47 -11.94
C ARG A 435 1.63 19.97 -12.40
N LEU A 436 0.76 20.35 -11.45
CA LEU A 436 -0.56 20.89 -11.76
C LEU A 436 -0.47 22.24 -12.46
N VAL A 437 0.41 23.14 -12.01
CA VAL A 437 0.65 24.41 -12.71
C VAL A 437 1.22 24.16 -14.10
N ASP A 438 2.18 23.23 -14.26
CA ASP A 438 2.82 22.93 -15.56
C ASP A 438 1.81 22.43 -16.61
N SER A 439 0.72 21.83 -16.14
CA SER A 439 -0.34 21.26 -16.97
C SER A 439 -1.51 22.19 -17.30
N LEU A 440 -1.47 23.45 -16.86
CA LEU A 440 -2.53 24.41 -17.18
C LEU A 440 -2.46 24.79 -18.67
N ASP A 441 -3.54 24.58 -19.41
CA ASP A 441 -3.65 25.05 -20.79
C ASP A 441 -4.14 26.52 -20.86
N GLU A 442 -3.79 27.24 -21.92
CA GLU A 442 -4.29 28.60 -22.25
C GLU A 442 -5.83 28.70 -22.16
N ASN A 443 -6.54 27.65 -22.60
CA ASN A 443 -8.00 27.57 -22.54
C ASN A 443 -8.54 27.43 -21.10
N ALA A 444 -7.79 26.78 -20.22
CA ALA A 444 -8.13 26.69 -18.80
C ALA A 444 -7.90 28.04 -18.09
N LEU A 445 -6.95 28.84 -18.56
CA LEU A 445 -6.70 30.18 -18.04
C LEU A 445 -7.78 31.18 -18.49
N GLN A 446 -8.29 31.06 -19.72
CA GLN A 446 -9.30 31.97 -20.30
C GLN A 446 -10.76 31.64 -19.99
N LYS A 447 -11.13 30.37 -19.77
CA LYS A 447 -12.52 30.01 -19.35
C LYS A 447 -12.81 30.36 -17.89
N ASN A 448 -11.77 30.55 -17.08
CA ASN A 448 -11.86 30.77 -15.66
C ASN A 448 -12.10 32.24 -15.24
N THR A 449 -12.09 33.20 -16.17
CA THR A 449 -12.30 34.62 -15.85
C THR A 449 -13.71 34.93 -15.29
N ASN A 450 -14.68 34.03 -15.48
CA ASN A 450 -16.04 34.13 -14.95
C ASN A 450 -16.36 33.10 -13.84
N GLU A 451 -15.40 32.29 -13.38
CA GLU A 451 -15.64 31.19 -12.43
C GLU A 451 -14.96 31.41 -11.05
N LYS A 452 -15.57 30.82 -10.01
CA LYS A 452 -15.14 30.82 -8.59
C LYS A 452 -13.69 30.37 -8.34
N TYR A 453 -13.01 29.80 -9.33
CA TYR A 453 -11.67 29.19 -9.23
C TYR A 453 -10.63 29.80 -10.18
N ALA A 454 -10.80 31.08 -10.54
CA ALA A 454 -9.82 31.82 -11.34
C ALA A 454 -8.41 31.80 -10.70
N LEU A 455 -7.40 31.40 -11.47
CA LEU A 455 -6.01 31.33 -11.03
C LEU A 455 -5.24 32.57 -11.51
N ASP A 456 -4.85 33.42 -10.57
CA ASP A 456 -4.00 34.59 -10.85
C ASP A 456 -2.52 34.18 -10.87
N LEU A 457 -2.04 33.72 -12.04
CA LEU A 457 -0.63 33.36 -12.23
C LEU A 457 0.32 34.56 -12.08
N GLU A 458 -0.17 35.75 -12.39
CA GLU A 458 0.61 36.97 -12.33
C GLU A 458 0.80 37.43 -10.86
N GLY A 459 -0.27 37.42 -10.06
CA GLY A 459 -0.19 37.61 -8.61
C GLY A 459 0.64 36.53 -7.92
N LEU A 460 0.51 35.26 -8.35
CA LEU A 460 1.35 34.18 -7.86
C LEU A 460 2.83 34.41 -8.17
N ALA A 461 3.18 34.86 -9.38
CA ALA A 461 4.55 35.19 -9.73
C ALA A 461 5.13 36.30 -8.84
N ARG A 462 4.36 37.37 -8.56
CA ARG A 462 4.81 38.43 -7.65
C ARG A 462 5.02 37.90 -6.23
N TYR A 463 4.06 37.14 -5.71
CA TYR A 463 4.15 36.53 -4.38
C TYR A 463 5.37 35.63 -4.24
N LEU A 464 5.64 34.78 -5.23
CA LEU A 464 6.80 33.88 -5.23
C LEU A 464 8.11 34.66 -5.27
N ALA A 465 8.19 35.71 -6.08
CA ALA A 465 9.38 36.55 -6.17
C ALA A 465 9.70 37.22 -4.83
N GLU A 466 8.69 37.79 -4.17
CA GLU A 466 8.81 38.38 -2.84
C GLU A 466 9.21 37.33 -1.81
N SER A 467 8.56 36.17 -1.83
CA SER A 467 8.83 35.06 -0.90
C SER A 467 10.23 34.47 -1.05
N ILE A 468 10.80 34.46 -2.26
CA ILE A 468 12.17 33.99 -2.51
C ILE A 468 13.20 35.04 -2.07
N THR A 469 12.93 36.32 -2.38
CA THR A 469 13.89 37.41 -2.13
C THR A 469 14.00 37.74 -0.63
N ASN A 470 12.87 37.71 0.08
CA ASN A 470 12.80 38.04 1.50
C ASN A 470 13.00 36.83 2.43
N ARG A 471 13.42 35.68 1.89
CA ARG A 471 13.53 34.45 2.67
C ARG A 471 14.79 34.46 3.55
N ASP A 472 14.64 34.03 4.80
CA ASP A 472 15.77 33.72 5.67
C ASP A 472 16.63 32.58 5.11
N TYR A 473 17.95 32.70 5.19
CA TYR A 473 18.88 31.62 4.88
C TYR A 473 18.81 30.51 5.93
N ARG A 474 18.22 29.36 5.56
CA ARG A 474 18.04 28.20 6.46
C ARG A 474 19.12 27.14 6.29
N GLU A 475 19.73 27.08 5.11
CA GLU A 475 20.85 26.19 4.82
C GLU A 475 22.12 26.74 5.48
N THR A 476 22.94 25.85 6.06
CA THR A 476 24.19 26.28 6.70
C THR A 476 25.38 25.61 6.04
N ARG A 477 26.52 26.29 6.06
CA ARG A 477 27.76 25.93 5.36
C ARG A 477 28.30 24.51 5.62
N HIS A 478 27.89 23.87 6.70
CA HIS A 478 28.34 22.53 7.11
C HIS A 478 27.19 21.56 7.39
N ASN A 479 25.93 21.96 7.16
CA ASN A 479 24.75 21.13 7.38
C ASN A 479 24.11 20.83 6.02
N THR A 480 23.97 19.55 5.70
CA THR A 480 23.46 19.03 4.41
C THR A 480 21.93 18.97 4.34
N ILE A 481 21.22 19.68 5.21
CA ILE A 481 19.74 19.72 5.19
C ILE A 481 19.30 20.73 4.12
N GLU A 482 18.69 20.22 3.05
CA GLU A 482 18.12 21.03 1.97
C GLU A 482 16.95 21.89 2.47
N ASP A 483 16.87 23.15 2.04
CA ASP A 483 15.67 23.97 2.23
C ASP A 483 14.62 23.60 1.18
N ASP A 484 13.87 22.53 1.46
CA ASP A 484 12.74 22.06 0.66
C ASP A 484 11.73 23.16 0.33
N GLY A 485 11.53 24.12 1.23
CA GLY A 485 10.64 25.26 1.02
C GLY A 485 11.17 26.19 -0.07
N LEU A 486 12.44 26.59 0.01
CA LEU A 486 13.09 27.42 -1.02
C LEU A 486 13.15 26.68 -2.36
N ARG A 487 13.58 25.42 -2.35
CA ARG A 487 13.60 24.54 -3.53
C ARG A 487 12.21 24.45 -4.17
N GLY A 488 11.17 24.28 -3.37
CA GLY A 488 9.78 24.26 -3.79
C GLY A 488 9.34 25.56 -4.45
N LEU A 489 9.63 26.70 -3.83
CA LEU A 489 9.32 28.04 -4.38
C LEU A 489 10.00 28.29 -5.72
N ILE A 490 11.29 27.97 -5.84
CA ILE A 490 12.06 28.16 -7.09
C ILE A 490 11.50 27.26 -8.21
N ASN A 491 11.18 26.00 -7.90
CA ASN A 491 10.59 25.09 -8.88
C ASN A 491 9.19 25.59 -9.33
N LEU A 492 8.38 26.05 -8.39
CA LEU A 492 7.06 26.59 -8.68
C LEU A 492 7.16 27.86 -9.54
N MET A 493 8.08 28.76 -9.20
CA MET A 493 8.39 29.95 -10.00
C MET A 493 8.79 29.56 -11.44
N THR A 494 9.68 28.57 -11.58
CA THR A 494 10.14 28.09 -12.88
C THR A 494 8.97 27.62 -13.76
N VAL A 495 8.03 26.87 -13.18
CA VAL A 495 6.86 26.40 -13.90
C VAL A 495 5.90 27.55 -14.22
N VAL A 496 5.64 28.48 -13.29
CA VAL A 496 4.83 29.67 -13.55
C VAL A 496 5.41 30.50 -14.70
N MET A 497 6.73 30.63 -14.80
CA MET A 497 7.42 31.35 -15.88
C MET A 497 7.27 30.71 -17.27
N LYS A 498 6.90 29.42 -17.35
CA LYS A 498 6.61 28.76 -18.65
C LYS A 498 5.32 29.28 -19.28
N HIS A 499 4.37 29.73 -18.46
CA HIS A 499 3.11 30.36 -18.89
C HIS A 499 3.28 31.82 -19.32
N ASN A 500 4.51 32.33 -19.38
CA ASN A 500 4.84 33.68 -19.84
C ASN A 500 4.00 34.81 -19.20
N PRO A 501 3.85 34.87 -17.86
CA PRO A 501 3.19 35.99 -17.20
C PRO A 501 3.95 37.30 -17.50
N SER A 502 3.24 38.43 -17.48
CA SER A 502 3.84 39.76 -17.72
C SER A 502 4.99 40.08 -16.74
N PHE A 503 4.92 39.52 -15.53
CA PHE A 503 5.98 39.54 -14.54
C PHE A 503 7.36 39.14 -15.11
N LYS A 504 7.42 38.16 -16.02
CA LYS A 504 8.65 37.61 -16.60
C LYS A 504 9.52 38.67 -17.27
N CYS A 505 8.92 39.65 -17.94
CA CYS A 505 9.62 40.75 -18.62
C CYS A 505 9.66 42.04 -17.80
N SER A 506 9.00 42.07 -16.64
CA SER A 506 8.92 43.23 -15.76
C SER A 506 10.28 43.55 -15.11
N ALA A 507 10.43 44.78 -14.61
CA ALA A 507 11.61 45.17 -13.82
C ALA A 507 11.80 44.28 -12.59
N ALA A 508 10.70 43.90 -11.92
CA ALA A 508 10.73 43.01 -10.76
C ALA A 508 11.21 41.59 -11.12
N GLY A 509 10.79 41.05 -12.27
CA GLY A 509 11.26 39.76 -12.77
C GLY A 509 12.76 39.77 -13.07
N LYS A 510 13.27 40.84 -13.68
CA LYS A 510 14.72 41.03 -13.90
C LYS A 510 15.49 41.13 -12.59
N ALA A 511 14.96 41.86 -11.61
CA ALA A 511 15.57 42.00 -10.29
C ALA A 511 15.67 40.65 -9.55
N LEU A 512 14.64 39.81 -9.64
CA LEU A 512 14.67 38.45 -9.07
C LEU A 512 15.79 37.59 -9.67
N VAL A 513 15.96 37.61 -11.00
CA VAL A 513 17.02 36.83 -11.67
C VAL A 513 18.41 37.29 -11.23
N LEU A 514 18.62 38.61 -11.15
CA LEU A 514 19.87 39.18 -10.64
C LEU A 514 20.11 38.75 -9.18
N HIS A 515 19.09 38.83 -8.32
CA HIS A 515 19.18 38.39 -6.93
C HIS A 515 19.54 36.91 -6.81
N MET A 516 18.92 36.03 -7.62
CA MET A 516 19.25 34.59 -7.62
C MET A 516 20.67 34.34 -8.13
N PHE A 517 21.12 35.07 -9.16
CA PHE A 517 22.47 34.98 -9.67
C PHE A 517 23.49 35.39 -8.59
N ASP A 518 23.26 36.53 -7.94
CA ASP A 518 24.11 37.00 -6.84
C ASP A 518 24.11 36.00 -5.69
N ALA A 519 22.96 35.44 -5.30
CA ALA A 519 22.89 34.45 -4.22
C ALA A 519 23.67 33.15 -4.52
N LEU A 520 23.73 32.73 -5.79
CA LEU A 520 24.42 31.49 -6.20
C LEU A 520 25.92 31.67 -6.42
N PHE A 521 26.34 32.86 -6.89
CA PHE A 521 27.71 33.11 -7.36
C PHE A 521 28.46 34.20 -6.59
N ALA A 522 27.84 34.91 -5.64
CA ALA A 522 28.54 35.88 -4.81
C ALA A 522 29.60 35.18 -3.94
N LEU A 523 30.75 35.83 -3.81
CA LEU A 523 31.84 35.32 -2.98
C LEU A 523 31.60 35.68 -1.51
N PRO A 524 31.89 34.76 -0.56
CA PRO A 524 31.71 35.02 0.86
C PRO A 524 32.65 36.13 1.33
N SER A 525 32.09 37.10 2.03
CA SER A 525 32.82 38.20 2.65
C SER A 525 32.75 38.10 4.18
N PRO A 526 33.61 38.79 4.95
CA PRO A 526 33.53 38.81 6.41
C PRO A 526 32.16 39.25 6.94
N LYS A 527 31.43 40.07 6.17
CA LYS A 527 30.07 40.55 6.46
C LYS A 527 28.98 39.57 5.99
N GLN A 528 29.23 38.79 4.94
CA GLN A 528 28.29 37.83 4.35
C GLN A 528 28.90 36.44 4.28
N ARG A 529 28.98 35.80 5.46
CA ARG A 529 29.60 34.48 5.64
C ARG A 529 28.79 33.31 5.06
N HIS A 530 27.55 33.57 4.66
CA HIS A 530 26.58 32.57 4.18
C HIS A 530 26.65 32.31 2.66
N PHE A 531 27.40 33.10 1.89
CA PHE A 531 27.54 32.87 0.45
C PHE A 531 28.41 31.64 0.12
N THR A 532 28.19 31.10 -1.08
CA THR A 532 28.83 29.91 -1.62
C THR A 532 30.34 30.12 -1.83
N LYS A 533 31.16 29.23 -1.26
CA LYS A 533 32.57 29.13 -1.68
C LYS A 533 32.59 28.35 -3.00
N MET A 534 33.15 28.95 -4.05
CA MET A 534 33.53 28.18 -5.24
C MET A 534 34.57 27.13 -4.89
#